data_AF-A0AAW4PW09-F1
#
_entry.id   AF-A0AAW4PW09-F1
#
_cell.length_a   1.000
_cell.length_b   1.000
_cell.length_c   1.000
_cell.angle_alpha   90.00
_cell.angle_beta   90.00
_cell.angle_gamma   90.00
#
_symmetry.space_group_name_H-M   'P 1'
#
loop_
_entity.id
_entity.type
_entity.pdbx_description
1 polymer ?
#
loop_
_entity_poly.entity_id
_entity_poly.type
_entity_poly.pdbx_seq_one_letter_code
_entity_poly.pdbx_strand_id
1 'polypeptide(L)'
;MFGIPNRRLLALLVAGLLVLGAGCAGLGASEGGSNATATTTATAEETTVATTEAETTAASTQSGSEDDGHNHSHGDEETSTPSSASDADGTDATTTGKMTVVVAADELDLQDRDESGDGFDIANDPHTWVTDSNVTLAESLSRFDVDAQANSLSVDGTTYDESTDGTEIYYRVNGEEVDPTTVTLEDGDQVWVTVETADMNASVPGNYIDNEQQHIHGDMTVTVDGEEVDFSRSKYQSNDRYFHFEGGEGEYWHSHSSNVTLNYALDSLNGVNVTEDTITFNGTTYDSSDSGTTISIEVDGESVQPSEYYLKDGDDVQITIERTEG
;
A
#
# COMPACT_ATOMS: atom_id res chain seq x y z
N MET A 1 55.57 2.42 -42.39
CA MET A 1 56.53 2.39 -41.27
C MET A 1 55.69 2.59 -40.00
N PHE A 2 55.11 1.51 -39.46
CA PHE A 2 55.43 0.90 -38.15
C PHE A 2 55.46 1.93 -37.00
N GLY A 3 54.67 1.84 -35.92
CA GLY A 3 53.76 0.79 -35.48
C GLY A 3 53.05 1.17 -34.16
N ILE A 4 51.97 0.44 -33.87
CA ILE A 4 51.19 0.43 -32.62
C ILE A 4 51.94 -0.35 -31.54
N PRO A 5 51.79 -0.03 -30.24
CA PRO A 5 51.94 -1.02 -29.18
C PRO A 5 50.60 -1.34 -28.52
N ASN A 6 50.10 -2.55 -28.78
CA ASN A 6 49.23 -3.30 -27.86
C ASN A 6 50.12 -4.00 -26.82
N ARG A 7 49.58 -4.19 -25.60
CA ARG A 7 49.79 -5.29 -24.60
C ARG A 7 49.59 -4.71 -23.17
N ARG A 8 48.98 -5.38 -22.18
CA ARG A 8 48.74 -6.82 -21.95
C ARG A 8 47.73 -7.03 -20.80
N LEU A 9 46.88 -8.05 -20.97
CA LEU A 9 46.17 -8.79 -19.93
C LEU A 9 47.11 -9.24 -18.80
N LEU A 10 46.64 -9.19 -17.54
CA LEU A 10 47.18 -10.01 -16.46
C LEU A 10 46.03 -10.76 -15.77
N ALA A 11 45.97 -12.06 -16.02
CA ALA A 11 45.20 -13.03 -15.25
C ALA A 11 46.04 -13.47 -14.04
N LEU A 12 45.44 -13.47 -12.84
CA LEU A 12 46.05 -14.03 -11.63
C LEU A 12 45.35 -15.34 -11.26
N LEU A 13 46.07 -16.43 -11.49
CA LEU A 13 45.81 -17.78 -11.02
C LEU A 13 46.40 -17.93 -9.62
N VAL A 14 45.61 -18.34 -8.63
CA VAL A 14 46.10 -18.81 -7.32
C VAL A 14 45.65 -20.25 -7.14
N ALA A 15 46.62 -21.14 -7.00
CA ALA A 15 46.41 -22.55 -6.69
C ALA A 15 47.32 -22.98 -5.53
N GLY A 16 46.70 -23.58 -4.50
CA GLY A 16 47.21 -24.75 -3.79
C GLY A 16 47.95 -24.54 -2.46
N LEU A 17 47.34 -25.03 -1.37
CA LEU A 17 48.05 -25.90 -0.43
C LEU A 17 47.10 -26.89 0.24
N LEU A 18 47.59 -28.13 0.32
CA LEU A 18 46.92 -29.38 0.66
C LEU A 18 47.48 -29.86 2.01
N VAL A 19 46.62 -30.24 2.97
CA VAL A 19 47.03 -30.93 4.21
C VAL A 19 46.20 -32.19 4.38
N LEU A 20 46.90 -33.33 4.46
CA LEU A 20 46.40 -34.67 4.75
C LEU A 20 46.54 -34.97 6.25
N GLY A 21 45.59 -35.75 6.80
CA GLY A 21 45.72 -36.39 8.10
C GLY A 21 44.60 -37.42 8.37
N ALA A 22 45.00 -38.70 8.46
CA ALA A 22 44.31 -39.95 8.86
C ALA A 22 43.04 -39.83 9.75
N GLY A 23 42.03 -40.71 9.72
CA GLY A 23 41.95 -42.13 9.33
C GLY A 23 41.75 -43.03 10.56
N CYS A 24 40.57 -43.65 10.74
CA CYS A 24 40.22 -44.89 11.48
C CYS A 24 38.72 -45.22 11.18
N ALA A 25 38.38 -46.24 10.37
CA ALA A 25 37.94 -47.61 10.76
C ALA A 25 36.77 -47.67 11.78
N GLY A 26 35.69 -48.46 11.62
CA GLY A 26 35.38 -49.58 10.73
C GLY A 26 33.86 -49.83 10.60
N LEU A 27 33.41 -50.63 9.62
CA LEU A 27 33.03 -52.05 9.74
C LEU A 27 31.80 -52.27 10.64
N GLY A 28 30.69 -52.87 10.22
CA GLY A 28 30.41 -53.68 9.03
C GLY A 28 28.91 -54.04 8.89
N ALA A 29 28.64 -54.77 7.81
CA ALA A 29 27.35 -55.14 7.25
C ALA A 29 26.61 -56.30 7.97
N SER A 30 25.30 -56.44 7.73
CA SER A 30 24.67 -57.61 7.09
C SER A 30 23.18 -57.80 7.49
N GLU A 31 22.36 -57.87 6.45
CA GLU A 31 21.20 -58.75 6.17
C GLU A 31 20.15 -59.11 7.25
N GLY A 32 18.88 -58.80 6.91
CA GLY A 32 17.83 -59.79 6.63
C GLY A 32 17.32 -60.70 7.75
N GLY A 33 16.02 -60.61 8.07
CA GLY A 33 15.28 -61.73 8.66
C GLY A 33 14.10 -61.39 9.56
N SER A 34 12.90 -61.59 9.01
CA SER A 34 11.58 -61.83 9.61
C SER A 34 11.39 -62.04 11.13
N ASN A 35 10.33 -61.40 11.63
CA ASN A 35 9.27 -61.93 12.52
C ASN A 35 9.61 -62.26 14.00
N ALA A 36 9.11 -61.43 14.92
CA ALA A 36 8.43 -61.88 16.14
C ALA A 36 7.78 -60.73 16.92
N THR A 37 6.48 -60.91 17.15
CA THR A 37 5.58 -60.32 18.15
C THR A 37 6.19 -60.00 19.51
N ALA A 38 5.88 -58.81 20.07
CA ALA A 38 5.61 -58.64 21.49
C ALA A 38 4.79 -57.37 21.75
N THR A 39 3.53 -57.60 22.12
CA THR A 39 2.58 -56.72 22.81
C THR A 39 3.17 -56.07 24.06
N THR A 40 2.95 -54.78 24.28
CA THR A 40 2.52 -54.28 25.61
C THR A 40 1.86 -52.90 25.54
N THR A 41 0.67 -52.88 26.13
CA THR A 41 -0.28 -51.80 26.41
C THR A 41 0.20 -50.85 27.51
N ALA A 42 -0.13 -49.56 27.41
CA ALA A 42 -0.57 -48.67 28.51
C ALA A 42 -1.03 -47.35 27.87
N THR A 43 -2.34 -47.11 27.68
CA THR A 43 -3.34 -46.61 28.64
C THR A 43 -3.22 -45.11 28.91
N ALA A 44 -4.31 -44.43 28.54
CA ALA A 44 -4.64 -43.03 28.74
C ALA A 44 -4.77 -42.64 30.22
N GLU A 45 -4.50 -41.37 30.51
CA GLU A 45 -5.13 -40.68 31.63
C GLU A 45 -5.72 -39.35 31.14
N GLU A 46 -7.05 -39.35 31.17
CA GLU A 46 -7.96 -38.22 31.15
C GLU A 46 -7.89 -37.54 32.54
N THR A 47 -7.86 -36.21 32.60
CA THR A 47 -8.08 -35.48 33.85
C THR A 47 -9.05 -34.33 33.58
N THR A 48 -10.24 -34.49 34.14
CA THR A 48 -11.31 -33.51 34.29
C THR A 48 -11.22 -32.86 35.66
N VAL A 49 -11.31 -31.53 35.77
CA VAL A 49 -11.84 -30.75 36.92
C VAL A 49 -12.15 -29.33 36.39
N ALA A 50 -13.41 -28.99 36.10
CA ALA A 50 -14.47 -28.46 36.96
C ALA A 50 -14.43 -26.93 37.22
N THR A 51 -15.57 -26.33 36.86
CA THR A 51 -16.08 -24.96 37.00
C THR A 51 -15.96 -24.35 38.39
N THR A 52 -15.75 -23.03 38.46
CA THR A 52 -16.26 -22.19 39.57
C THR A 52 -16.59 -20.80 39.03
N GLU A 53 -17.89 -20.53 38.89
CA GLU A 53 -18.47 -19.19 38.85
C GLU A 53 -18.50 -18.61 40.27
N ALA A 54 -18.24 -17.32 40.40
CA ALA A 54 -18.55 -16.56 41.60
C ALA A 54 -19.19 -15.24 41.20
N GLU A 55 -20.52 -15.17 41.36
CA GLU A 55 -21.29 -13.95 41.49
C GLU A 55 -20.76 -13.11 42.66
N THR A 56 -20.77 -11.79 42.52
CA THR A 56 -20.81 -10.92 43.70
C THR A 56 -21.71 -9.72 43.42
N THR A 57 -22.91 -9.80 43.98
CA THR A 57 -23.90 -8.73 44.05
C THR A 57 -23.68 -7.95 45.35
N ALA A 58 -23.48 -6.64 45.26
CA ALA A 58 -23.74 -5.72 46.38
C ALA A 58 -24.13 -4.34 45.85
N ALA A 59 -25.39 -3.99 46.06
CA ALA A 59 -25.94 -2.65 45.89
C ALA A 59 -25.98 -1.92 47.23
N SER A 60 -25.66 -0.61 47.25
CA SER A 60 -26.55 0.47 47.74
C SER A 60 -25.83 1.82 47.95
N THR A 61 -26.21 2.80 47.12
CA THR A 61 -26.84 4.09 47.48
C THR A 61 -26.05 5.23 48.17
N GLN A 62 -25.72 6.24 47.33
CA GLN A 62 -26.06 7.69 47.41
C GLN A 62 -25.31 8.65 48.39
N SER A 63 -24.55 9.60 47.81
CA SER A 63 -24.80 11.07 47.81
C SER A 63 -23.51 11.87 47.63
N GLY A 64 -23.54 12.89 46.77
CA GLY A 64 -22.58 14.01 46.78
C GLY A 64 -22.21 14.53 45.39
N SER A 65 -22.80 15.67 45.01
CA SER A 65 -22.61 16.43 43.77
C SER A 65 -21.24 17.12 43.66
N GLU A 66 -20.78 17.32 42.43
CA GLU A 66 -20.00 18.46 41.86
C GLU A 66 -19.58 18.00 40.45
N ASP A 67 -20.29 18.42 39.39
CA ASP A 67 -20.01 19.62 38.58
C ASP A 67 -18.62 19.58 37.95
N ASP A 68 -18.57 19.23 36.66
CA ASP A 68 -17.70 19.85 35.65
C ASP A 68 -18.05 19.18 34.29
N GLY A 69 -18.80 19.90 33.47
CA GLY A 69 -19.24 19.46 32.17
C GLY A 69 -18.13 19.58 31.12
N HIS A 70 -17.77 18.48 30.47
CA HIS A 70 -16.99 18.48 29.23
C HIS A 70 -17.81 17.73 28.16
N ASN A 71 -18.48 18.53 27.33
CA ASN A 71 -19.13 18.12 26.11
C ASN A 71 -18.07 18.10 25.00
N HIS A 72 -17.66 16.92 24.54
CA HIS A 72 -16.87 16.80 23.32
C HIS A 72 -17.85 16.74 22.15
N SER A 73 -17.93 17.87 21.44
CA SER A 73 -18.63 17.99 20.17
C SER A 73 -17.81 17.26 19.11
N HIS A 74 -18.49 16.43 18.32
CA HIS A 74 -17.99 15.85 17.09
C HIS A 74 -17.46 16.95 16.17
N GLY A 75 -16.27 16.73 15.62
CA GLY A 75 -15.71 17.56 14.55
C GLY A 75 -16.43 17.20 13.26
N ASP A 76 -17.10 18.19 12.69
CA ASP A 76 -17.51 18.16 11.29
C ASP A 76 -16.22 18.28 10.45
N GLU A 77 -16.04 17.37 9.51
CA GLU A 77 -15.01 17.47 8.48
C GLU A 77 -15.35 18.65 7.58
N GLU A 78 -14.52 19.69 7.69
CA GLU A 78 -14.63 20.90 6.89
C GLU A 78 -14.22 20.55 5.45
N THR A 79 -15.21 20.33 4.59
CA THR A 79 -15.10 20.58 3.15
C THR A 79 -14.53 21.98 2.93
N SER A 80 -13.22 22.06 2.69
CA SER A 80 -12.49 23.29 2.48
C SER A 80 -12.91 23.89 1.14
N THR A 81 -13.88 24.80 1.18
CA THR A 81 -14.20 25.67 0.05
C THR A 81 -13.32 26.91 0.15
N PRO A 82 -12.40 27.21 -0.80
CA PRO A 82 -11.55 28.38 -0.68
C PRO A 82 -12.38 29.65 -0.85
N SER A 83 -12.41 30.51 0.18
CA SER A 83 -12.95 31.86 0.06
C SER A 83 -11.99 32.72 -0.76
N SER A 84 -12.37 33.02 -2.00
CA SER A 84 -11.69 34.02 -2.83
C SER A 84 -11.76 35.41 -2.17
N ALA A 85 -10.65 35.86 -1.60
CA ALA A 85 -10.41 37.27 -1.32
C ALA A 85 -9.69 37.87 -2.54
N SER A 86 -10.42 38.70 -3.29
CA SER A 86 -9.89 39.47 -4.40
C SER A 86 -9.04 40.63 -3.87
N ASP A 87 -7.72 40.51 -3.91
CA ASP A 87 -6.80 41.64 -3.88
C ASP A 87 -5.94 41.61 -5.14
N ALA A 88 -6.25 42.54 -6.04
CA ALA A 88 -5.47 42.80 -7.23
C ALA A 88 -4.26 43.67 -6.85
N ASP A 89 -3.11 43.03 -6.66
CA ASP A 89 -1.80 43.61 -6.90
C ASP A 89 -0.99 42.61 -7.72
N GLY A 90 -0.26 43.08 -8.73
CA GLY A 90 0.42 42.25 -9.73
C GLY A 90 1.70 41.58 -9.20
N THR A 91 1.58 40.83 -8.11
CA THR A 91 2.54 39.83 -7.65
C THR A 91 1.97 38.48 -8.04
N ASP A 92 2.73 37.65 -8.76
CA ASP A 92 2.34 36.27 -9.07
C ASP A 92 1.90 35.60 -7.76
N ALA A 93 0.65 35.13 -7.71
CA ALA A 93 0.09 34.58 -6.49
C ALA A 93 0.84 33.28 -6.16
N THR A 94 1.38 33.21 -4.96
CA THR A 94 2.00 31.99 -4.44
C THR A 94 0.99 30.85 -4.52
N THR A 95 1.34 29.84 -5.27
CA THR A 95 0.58 28.61 -5.50
C THR A 95 1.12 27.54 -4.56
N THR A 96 0.26 26.75 -3.93
CA THR A 96 0.68 25.69 -3.01
C THR A 96 -0.15 24.44 -3.19
N GLY A 97 0.37 23.28 -2.79
CA GLY A 97 -0.35 22.03 -2.80
C GLY A 97 0.37 20.95 -2.02
N LYS A 98 0.03 19.69 -2.29
CA LYS A 98 0.68 18.52 -1.70
C LYS A 98 1.43 17.70 -2.76
N MET A 99 2.55 17.10 -2.40
CA MET A 99 3.32 16.22 -3.28
C MET A 99 3.99 15.11 -2.48
N THR A 100 3.79 13.89 -2.96
CA THR A 100 4.45 12.69 -2.45
C THR A 100 5.06 11.91 -3.63
N VAL A 101 6.30 11.45 -3.45
CA VAL A 101 7.03 10.66 -4.46
C VAL A 101 7.45 9.36 -3.81
N VAL A 102 6.98 8.24 -4.34
CA VAL A 102 7.27 6.88 -3.85
C VAL A 102 7.98 6.11 -4.95
N VAL A 103 9.17 5.60 -4.67
CA VAL A 103 9.98 4.84 -5.63
C VAL A 103 10.29 3.47 -5.05
N ALA A 104 9.80 2.42 -5.70
CA ALA A 104 9.96 1.03 -5.29
C ALA A 104 9.58 0.79 -3.81
N ALA A 105 8.41 1.31 -3.41
CA ALA A 105 7.83 1.24 -2.07
C ALA A 105 8.51 2.08 -0.96
N ASP A 106 9.52 2.88 -1.31
CA ASP A 106 10.15 3.85 -0.40
C ASP A 106 9.76 5.27 -0.79
N GLU A 107 9.24 6.05 0.17
CA GLU A 107 8.94 7.47 -0.03
C GLU A 107 10.23 8.29 -0.05
N LEU A 108 10.30 9.25 -0.98
CA LEU A 108 11.40 10.17 -1.14
C LEU A 108 11.23 11.37 -0.20
N ASP A 109 12.25 11.66 0.61
CA ASP A 109 12.30 12.89 1.40
C ASP A 109 12.65 14.07 0.48
N LEU A 110 11.63 14.81 0.05
CA LEU A 110 11.79 15.98 -0.82
C LEU A 110 12.39 17.18 -0.08
N GLN A 111 12.15 17.32 1.23
CA GLN A 111 12.75 18.40 2.02
C GLN A 111 14.27 18.27 2.10
N ASP A 112 14.78 17.05 2.28
CA ASP A 112 16.22 16.79 2.33
C ASP A 112 16.90 17.02 0.96
N ARG A 113 16.13 17.07 -0.13
CA ARG A 113 16.57 17.33 -1.50
C ARG A 113 16.41 18.78 -1.93
N ASP A 114 15.69 19.59 -1.17
CA ASP A 114 15.35 20.95 -1.56
C ASP A 114 16.58 21.87 -1.48
N GLU A 115 17.19 22.13 -2.64
CA GLU A 115 18.22 23.15 -2.79
C GLU A 115 17.56 24.53 -2.96
N SER A 116 17.61 25.35 -1.90
CA SER A 116 17.01 26.69 -1.91
C SER A 116 17.42 27.50 -3.15
N GLY A 117 16.46 28.09 -3.87
CA GLY A 117 16.78 29.26 -4.70
C GLY A 117 16.05 29.52 -6.02
N ASP A 118 15.11 28.70 -6.50
CA ASP A 118 14.57 28.90 -7.87
C ASP A 118 13.04 28.81 -8.01
N GLY A 119 12.29 29.18 -6.96
CA GLY A 119 10.87 29.52 -7.08
C GLY A 119 9.89 28.34 -7.01
N PHE A 120 10.36 27.12 -6.78
CA PHE A 120 9.60 25.96 -6.31
C PHE A 120 10.37 25.34 -5.14
N ASP A 121 9.74 25.26 -3.97
CA ASP A 121 10.37 24.82 -2.73
C ASP A 121 9.39 23.90 -1.95
N ILE A 122 9.92 23.10 -1.02
CA ILE A 122 9.11 22.35 -0.03
C ILE A 122 9.01 23.19 1.25
N ALA A 123 7.78 23.43 1.71
CA ALA A 123 7.52 24.13 2.95
C ALA A 123 8.01 23.32 4.16
N ASN A 124 7.89 23.88 5.38
CA ASN A 124 8.26 23.15 6.60
C ASN A 124 7.43 21.88 6.85
N ASP A 125 6.29 21.73 6.15
CA ASP A 125 5.54 20.49 6.08
C ASP A 125 6.04 19.65 4.89
N PRO A 126 6.50 18.40 5.10
CA PRO A 126 7.32 17.65 4.14
C PRO A 126 6.62 17.30 2.82
N HIS A 127 5.30 17.36 2.80
CA HIS A 127 4.50 17.12 1.60
C HIS A 127 4.00 18.42 0.97
N THR A 128 4.19 19.59 1.59
CA THR A 128 3.67 20.84 1.04
C THR A 128 4.67 21.49 0.11
N TRP A 129 4.30 21.61 -1.17
CA TRP A 129 5.06 22.41 -2.12
C TRP A 129 4.52 23.83 -2.22
N VAL A 130 5.38 24.76 -2.61
CA VAL A 130 5.06 26.16 -2.84
C VAL A 130 5.81 26.65 -4.08
N THR A 131 5.14 27.39 -4.96
CA THR A 131 5.79 28.07 -6.08
C THR A 131 5.16 29.42 -6.39
N ASP A 132 6.00 30.37 -6.78
CA ASP A 132 5.57 31.67 -7.32
C ASP A 132 5.62 31.69 -8.87
N SER A 133 5.88 30.53 -9.47
CA SER A 133 6.06 30.32 -10.91
C SER A 133 5.13 29.25 -11.46
N ASN A 134 4.71 29.45 -12.70
CA ASN A 134 3.97 28.45 -13.46
C ASN A 134 4.92 27.38 -13.99
N VAL A 135 4.98 26.23 -13.31
CA VAL A 135 5.89 25.12 -13.63
C VAL A 135 5.12 23.84 -13.94
N THR A 136 5.70 22.99 -14.80
CA THR A 136 5.17 21.64 -14.99
C THR A 136 5.54 20.71 -13.85
N LEU A 137 4.86 19.56 -13.74
CA LEU A 137 5.23 18.52 -12.78
C LEU A 137 6.66 18.01 -13.03
N ALA A 138 7.07 17.82 -14.28
CA ALA A 138 8.43 17.41 -14.60
C ALA A 138 9.46 18.49 -14.22
N GLU A 139 9.15 19.77 -14.45
CA GLU A 139 10.01 20.89 -14.05
C GLU A 139 10.17 20.97 -12.52
N SER A 140 9.08 20.78 -11.75
CA SER A 140 9.15 20.78 -10.30
C SER A 140 9.91 19.57 -9.75
N LEU A 141 9.69 18.36 -10.27
CA LEU A 141 10.43 17.16 -9.88
C LEU A 141 11.93 17.27 -10.16
N SER A 142 12.31 17.92 -11.27
CA SER A 142 13.73 18.10 -11.62
C SER A 142 14.53 18.88 -10.58
N ARG A 143 13.85 19.67 -9.73
CA ARG A 143 14.45 20.39 -8.59
C ARG A 143 14.98 19.46 -7.52
N PHE A 144 14.38 18.29 -7.39
CA PHE A 144 14.73 17.29 -6.39
C PHE A 144 15.57 16.17 -6.99
N ASP A 145 16.31 16.42 -8.07
CA ASP A 145 17.06 15.40 -8.83
C ASP A 145 16.18 14.22 -9.30
N VAL A 146 14.90 14.49 -9.60
CA VAL A 146 13.96 13.54 -10.19
C VAL A 146 13.65 13.97 -11.64
N ASP A 147 14.26 13.30 -12.61
CA ASP A 147 14.00 13.52 -14.04
C ASP A 147 12.79 12.68 -14.48
N ALA A 148 11.63 13.31 -14.55
CA ALA A 148 10.37 12.68 -14.94
C ALA A 148 10.07 12.90 -16.43
N GLN A 149 9.73 11.81 -17.09
CA GLN A 149 9.27 11.75 -18.49
C GLN A 149 7.97 10.95 -18.54
N ALA A 150 7.27 10.98 -19.67
CA ALA A 150 5.99 10.28 -19.80
C ALA A 150 6.05 8.77 -19.49
N ASN A 151 7.19 8.11 -19.74
CA ASN A 151 7.34 6.66 -19.59
C ASN A 151 8.66 6.23 -18.89
N SER A 152 9.35 7.18 -18.26
CA SER A 152 10.57 6.90 -17.52
C SER A 152 10.80 7.94 -16.43
N LEU A 153 11.38 7.49 -15.32
CA LEU A 153 11.74 8.34 -14.19
C LEU A 153 13.17 8.02 -13.78
N SER A 154 14.02 9.04 -13.66
CA SER A 154 15.37 8.88 -13.11
C SER A 154 15.53 9.60 -11.78
N VAL A 155 16.03 8.89 -10.77
CA VAL A 155 16.34 9.43 -9.44
C VAL A 155 17.62 8.77 -8.93
N ASP A 156 18.51 9.56 -8.32
CA ASP A 156 19.81 9.10 -7.78
C ASP A 156 20.70 8.34 -8.79
N GLY A 157 20.59 8.69 -10.07
CA GLY A 157 21.31 8.02 -11.15
C GLY A 157 20.79 6.63 -11.50
N THR A 158 19.65 6.21 -10.93
CA THR A 158 18.89 5.03 -11.34
C THR A 158 17.76 5.48 -12.26
N THR A 159 17.54 4.77 -13.35
CA THR A 159 16.45 5.05 -14.31
C THR A 159 15.49 3.87 -14.30
N TYR A 160 14.22 4.19 -14.08
CA TYR A 160 13.06 3.30 -14.21
C TYR A 160 12.38 3.61 -15.54
N ASP A 161 12.06 2.59 -16.33
CA ASP A 161 11.52 2.73 -17.67
C ASP A 161 10.45 1.66 -17.86
N GLU A 162 9.24 2.06 -18.28
CA GLU A 162 8.08 1.17 -18.42
C GLU A 162 8.26 0.10 -19.50
N SER A 163 9.27 0.23 -20.38
CA SER A 163 9.64 -0.86 -21.28
C SER A 163 10.36 -2.02 -20.58
N THR A 164 10.71 -1.85 -19.30
CA THR A 164 11.25 -2.91 -18.44
C THR A 164 10.09 -3.70 -17.84
N ASP A 165 10.08 -5.02 -18.08
CA ASP A 165 9.02 -5.90 -17.59
C ASP A 165 8.81 -5.73 -16.07
N GLY A 166 7.56 -5.45 -15.69
CA GLY A 166 7.17 -5.23 -14.30
C GLY A 166 7.63 -3.91 -13.71
N THR A 167 7.90 -2.88 -14.53
CA THR A 167 8.09 -1.50 -14.07
C THR A 167 6.92 -0.65 -14.56
N GLU A 168 6.25 0.02 -13.64
CA GLU A 168 5.10 0.88 -13.93
C GLU A 168 5.33 2.23 -13.23
N ILE A 169 4.97 3.32 -13.91
CA ILE A 169 5.20 4.68 -13.42
C ILE A 169 3.90 5.48 -13.50
N TYR A 170 3.44 5.96 -12.36
CA TYR A 170 2.20 6.72 -12.27
C TYR A 170 2.51 8.15 -11.85
N TYR A 171 1.99 9.10 -12.63
CA TYR A 171 1.95 10.50 -12.28
C TYR A 171 0.49 10.90 -12.13
N ARG A 172 0.06 11.21 -10.91
CA ARG A 172 -1.31 11.59 -10.62
C ARG A 172 -1.39 12.97 -9.99
N VAL A 173 -2.34 13.77 -10.46
CA VAL A 173 -2.68 15.09 -9.93
C VAL A 173 -4.16 15.10 -9.62
N ASN A 174 -4.51 15.28 -8.34
CA ASN A 174 -5.89 15.21 -7.85
C ASN A 174 -6.58 13.87 -8.22
N GLY A 175 -5.84 12.77 -8.11
CA GLY A 175 -6.31 11.43 -8.48
C GLY A 175 -6.30 11.10 -9.98
N GLU A 176 -6.10 12.07 -10.87
CA GLU A 176 -6.10 11.83 -12.32
C GLU A 176 -4.69 11.57 -12.86
N GLU A 177 -4.52 10.55 -13.70
CA GLU A 177 -3.25 10.28 -14.38
C GLU A 177 -2.93 11.34 -15.44
N VAL A 178 -1.69 11.82 -15.44
CA VAL A 178 -1.24 12.96 -16.26
C VAL A 178 0.11 12.71 -16.92
N ASP A 179 0.38 13.41 -18.03
CA ASP A 179 1.74 13.50 -18.58
C ASP A 179 2.52 14.59 -17.82
N PRO A 180 3.58 14.23 -17.07
CA PRO A 180 4.29 15.15 -16.18
C PRO A 180 4.98 16.28 -16.96
N THR A 181 5.28 16.08 -18.24
CA THR A 181 5.97 17.08 -19.08
C THR A 181 5.03 18.17 -19.58
N THR A 182 3.72 17.97 -19.45
CA THR A 182 2.70 18.89 -19.99
C THR A 182 1.75 19.45 -18.93
N VAL A 183 1.44 18.69 -17.88
CA VAL A 183 0.62 19.18 -16.76
C VAL A 183 1.36 20.30 -16.05
N THR A 184 0.66 21.39 -15.77
CA THR A 184 1.16 22.52 -14.98
C THR A 184 0.48 22.49 -13.63
N LEU A 185 1.24 22.70 -12.55
CA LEU A 185 0.70 22.64 -11.20
C LEU A 185 -0.13 23.90 -10.89
N GLU A 186 -1.32 23.69 -10.33
CA GLU A 186 -2.29 24.69 -9.90
C GLU A 186 -2.45 24.72 -8.37
N ASP A 187 -3.06 25.78 -7.86
CA ASP A 187 -3.25 25.97 -6.42
C ASP A 187 -4.20 24.91 -5.86
N GLY A 188 -3.73 24.21 -4.82
CA GLY A 188 -4.42 23.09 -4.19
C GLY A 188 -4.06 21.72 -4.77
N ASP A 189 -3.26 21.62 -5.84
CA ASP A 189 -3.00 20.32 -6.46
C ASP A 189 -2.34 19.34 -5.48
N GLN A 190 -2.90 18.13 -5.45
CA GLN A 190 -2.38 16.99 -4.72
C GLN A 190 -1.69 16.04 -5.69
N VAL A 191 -0.37 15.93 -5.58
CA VAL A 191 0.47 15.17 -6.50
C VAL A 191 0.91 13.87 -5.87
N TRP A 192 0.74 12.78 -6.61
CA TRP A 192 1.33 11.47 -6.31
C TRP A 192 2.19 11.03 -7.48
N VAL A 193 3.44 10.67 -7.21
CA VAL A 193 4.33 10.02 -8.18
C VAL A 193 4.73 8.67 -7.62
N THR A 194 4.37 7.60 -8.31
CA THR A 194 4.63 6.24 -7.84
C THR A 194 5.39 5.45 -8.89
N VAL A 195 6.50 4.84 -8.51
CA VAL A 195 7.23 3.87 -9.34
C VAL A 195 7.14 2.51 -8.68
N GLU A 196 6.50 1.57 -9.38
CA GLU A 196 6.40 0.17 -8.96
C GLU A 196 7.38 -0.67 -9.77
N THR A 197 8.00 -1.67 -9.12
CA THR A 197 8.89 -2.61 -9.81
C THR A 197 8.65 -4.03 -9.32
N ALA A 198 8.81 -5.03 -10.19
CA ALA A 198 8.66 -6.44 -9.83
C ALA A 198 9.61 -6.91 -8.72
N ASP A 199 10.76 -6.25 -8.56
CA ASP A 199 11.76 -6.54 -7.54
C ASP A 199 11.58 -5.69 -6.26
N MET A 200 10.56 -4.83 -6.18
CA MET A 200 10.35 -4.00 -4.99
C MET A 200 10.07 -4.86 -3.77
N ASN A 201 10.76 -4.59 -2.68
CA ASN A 201 10.58 -5.31 -1.42
C ASN A 201 9.54 -4.58 -0.54
N ALA A 202 8.36 -4.35 -1.11
CA ALA A 202 7.28 -3.66 -0.45
C ALA A 202 6.72 -4.52 0.70
N SER A 203 6.78 -4.00 1.93
CA SER A 203 5.97 -4.56 3.01
C SER A 203 4.53 -4.09 2.83
N VAL A 204 3.56 -5.00 2.97
CA VAL A 204 2.12 -4.69 2.97
C VAL A 204 1.63 -4.78 4.42
N PRO A 205 0.95 -3.75 4.97
CA PRO A 205 0.53 -2.51 4.32
C PRO A 205 1.62 -1.43 4.24
N GLY A 206 2.83 -1.68 4.76
CA GLY A 206 3.95 -0.74 4.67
C GLY A 206 4.01 0.28 5.80
N ASN A 207 4.65 1.41 5.53
CA ASN A 207 4.79 2.50 6.50
C ASN A 207 3.44 3.21 6.66
N TYR A 208 3.11 3.54 7.90
CA TYR A 208 1.85 4.22 8.19
C TYR A 208 1.98 5.72 7.94
N ILE A 209 1.00 6.28 7.24
CA ILE A 209 0.84 7.71 6.98
C ILE A 209 -0.19 8.25 7.96
N ASP A 210 0.14 9.34 8.65
CA ASP A 210 -0.79 9.97 9.59
C ASP A 210 -1.98 10.62 8.86
N ASN A 211 -3.15 10.72 9.49
CA ASN A 211 -4.34 11.31 8.88
C ASN A 211 -4.19 12.79 8.54
N GLU A 212 -3.26 13.50 9.18
CA GLU A 212 -2.95 14.90 8.86
C GLU A 212 -2.01 15.06 7.66
N GLN A 213 -1.37 13.98 7.21
CA GLN A 213 -0.47 13.96 6.06
C GLN A 213 -1.23 13.64 4.77
N GLN A 214 -0.61 13.94 3.63
CA GLN A 214 -1.14 13.50 2.34
C GLN A 214 -1.22 11.98 2.33
N HIS A 215 -2.42 11.46 2.15
CA HIS A 215 -2.69 10.02 2.06
C HIS A 215 -3.57 9.76 0.85
N ILE A 216 -3.74 8.49 0.54
CA ILE A 216 -4.37 8.05 -0.70
C ILE A 216 -5.87 7.94 -0.48
N HIS A 217 -6.63 8.39 -1.46
CA HIS A 217 -8.07 8.17 -1.51
C HIS A 217 -8.51 7.56 -2.83
N GLY A 218 -9.76 7.11 -2.89
CA GLY A 218 -10.42 6.72 -4.14
C GLY A 218 -11.82 6.23 -3.88
N ASP A 219 -12.44 5.68 -4.93
CA ASP A 219 -13.81 5.18 -4.90
C ASP A 219 -13.85 3.66 -4.96
N MET A 220 -14.88 3.04 -4.38
CA MET A 220 -15.08 1.59 -4.46
C MET A 220 -16.55 1.21 -4.55
N THR A 221 -16.89 0.48 -5.62
CA THR A 221 -18.19 -0.15 -5.82
C THR A 221 -18.04 -1.67 -5.83
N VAL A 222 -18.80 -2.35 -4.96
CA VAL A 222 -18.91 -3.81 -4.97
C VAL A 222 -20.35 -4.21 -5.22
N THR A 223 -20.60 -5.00 -6.27
CA THR A 223 -21.91 -5.53 -6.62
C THR A 223 -21.92 -7.06 -6.50
N VAL A 224 -22.86 -7.60 -5.76
CA VAL A 224 -23.03 -9.05 -5.55
C VAL A 224 -24.44 -9.47 -5.97
N ASP A 225 -24.53 -10.34 -6.98
CA ASP A 225 -25.78 -10.81 -7.58
C ASP A 225 -26.74 -9.66 -7.96
N GLY A 226 -26.17 -8.53 -8.43
CA GLY A 226 -26.92 -7.33 -8.81
C GLY A 226 -27.32 -6.40 -7.66
N GLU A 227 -26.90 -6.69 -6.42
CA GLU A 227 -27.07 -5.82 -5.25
C GLU A 227 -25.75 -5.16 -4.88
N GLU A 228 -25.73 -3.83 -4.86
CA GLU A 228 -24.57 -3.05 -4.44
C GLU A 228 -24.38 -3.13 -2.91
N VAL A 229 -23.12 -3.23 -2.50
CA VAL A 229 -22.73 -3.28 -1.10
C VAL A 229 -22.76 -1.88 -0.50
N ASP A 230 -23.57 -1.70 0.54
CA ASP A 230 -23.61 -0.46 1.31
C ASP A 230 -22.46 -0.38 2.32
N PHE A 231 -21.37 0.29 1.94
CA PHE A 231 -20.21 0.53 2.80
C PHE A 231 -20.42 1.64 3.85
N SER A 232 -21.48 2.44 3.78
CA SER A 232 -21.82 3.44 4.81
C SER A 232 -22.15 2.81 6.17
N ARG A 233 -22.44 1.50 6.17
CA ARG A 233 -22.83 0.75 7.37
C ARG A 233 -21.67 0.68 8.34
N SER A 234 -21.98 0.90 9.62
CA SER A 234 -21.00 0.96 10.72
C SER A 234 -20.02 -0.22 10.82
N LYS A 235 -20.37 -1.39 10.29
CA LYS A 235 -19.48 -2.56 10.27
C LYS A 235 -18.34 -2.45 9.25
N TYR A 236 -18.34 -1.47 8.36
CA TYR A 236 -17.29 -1.21 7.36
C TYR A 236 -16.49 0.06 7.64
N GLN A 237 -16.88 0.82 8.66
CA GLN A 237 -16.34 2.14 8.96
C GLN A 237 -15.20 2.02 9.98
N SER A 238 -14.06 2.66 9.70
CA SER A 238 -12.89 2.78 10.61
C SER A 238 -12.43 1.48 11.28
N ASN A 239 -12.45 0.35 10.55
CA ASN A 239 -12.13 -0.96 11.11
C ASN A 239 -10.64 -1.30 11.13
N ASP A 240 -9.89 -0.76 10.18
CA ASP A 240 -8.45 -0.94 10.07
C ASP A 240 -7.78 0.42 9.98
N ARG A 241 -6.59 0.54 10.55
CA ARG A 241 -5.89 1.82 10.59
C ARG A 241 -5.26 2.20 9.25
N TYR A 242 -4.98 1.23 8.37
CA TYR A 242 -4.34 1.48 7.08
C TYR A 242 -5.34 1.67 5.96
N PHE A 243 -6.51 1.02 6.02
CA PHE A 243 -7.55 1.16 5.01
C PHE A 243 -8.94 1.19 5.64
N HIS A 244 -9.72 2.23 5.36
CA HIS A 244 -11.07 2.33 5.88
C HIS A 244 -11.98 3.26 5.06
N PHE A 245 -13.29 3.07 5.26
CA PHE A 245 -14.31 4.09 5.00
C PHE A 245 -14.56 4.90 6.28
N GLU A 246 -14.97 6.15 6.16
CA GLU A 246 -15.33 7.01 7.30
C GLU A 246 -16.50 7.95 7.01
N GLY A 247 -16.90 8.74 8.01
CA GLY A 247 -17.99 9.72 7.88
C GLY A 247 -19.41 9.13 7.71
N GLY A 248 -19.55 7.81 7.64
CA GLY A 248 -20.78 7.19 7.15
C GLY A 248 -20.92 7.34 5.63
N GLU A 249 -19.84 7.64 4.92
CA GLU A 249 -19.75 7.56 3.47
C GLU A 249 -19.32 6.15 3.08
N GLY A 250 -19.83 5.64 1.95
CA GLY A 250 -19.57 4.28 1.49
C GLY A 250 -19.01 4.21 0.08
N GLU A 251 -18.78 5.36 -0.56
CA GLU A 251 -18.22 5.43 -1.90
C GLU A 251 -16.71 5.68 -1.81
N TYR A 252 -16.30 6.59 -0.93
CA TYR A 252 -14.93 7.05 -0.76
C TYR A 252 -14.16 6.30 0.34
N TRP A 253 -12.98 5.79 0.00
CA TRP A 253 -12.10 5.09 0.94
C TRP A 253 -10.80 5.87 1.19
N HIS A 254 -10.15 5.56 2.31
CA HIS A 254 -8.92 6.17 2.78
C HIS A 254 -7.85 5.08 2.92
N SER A 255 -6.66 5.34 2.39
CA SER A 255 -5.48 4.49 2.55
C SER A 255 -4.32 5.27 3.17
N HIS A 256 -3.99 4.92 4.42
CA HIS A 256 -2.90 5.49 5.22
C HIS A 256 -1.56 4.78 4.97
N SER A 257 -1.29 4.44 3.73
CA SER A 257 0.00 3.97 3.22
C SER A 257 -0.04 3.90 1.70
N SER A 258 1.11 4.09 1.05
CA SER A 258 1.32 3.86 -0.38
C SER A 258 1.46 2.38 -0.75
N ASN A 259 1.59 1.49 0.24
CA ASN A 259 1.84 0.05 0.02
C ASN A 259 0.64 -0.83 0.45
N VAL A 260 -0.59 -0.33 0.32
CA VAL A 260 -1.81 -1.12 0.53
C VAL A 260 -2.19 -1.80 -0.77
N THR A 261 -2.26 -3.13 -0.77
CA THR A 261 -2.82 -3.87 -1.90
C THR A 261 -4.34 -3.91 -1.85
N LEU A 262 -4.99 -4.06 -2.99
CA LEU A 262 -6.44 -4.25 -3.05
C LEU A 262 -6.88 -5.48 -2.23
N ASN A 263 -6.07 -6.54 -2.20
CA ASN A 263 -6.32 -7.69 -1.34
C ASN A 263 -6.31 -7.33 0.16
N TYR A 264 -5.30 -6.58 0.62
CA TYR A 264 -5.26 -6.12 2.02
C TYR A 264 -6.47 -5.25 2.36
N ALA A 265 -6.81 -4.30 1.48
CA ALA A 265 -7.95 -3.40 1.64
C ALA A 265 -9.26 -4.18 1.80
N LEU A 266 -9.53 -5.14 0.91
CA LEU A 266 -10.74 -5.96 0.97
C LEU A 266 -10.76 -6.86 2.21
N ASP A 267 -9.64 -7.47 2.59
CA ASP A 267 -9.54 -8.31 3.79
C ASP A 267 -9.71 -7.51 5.10
N SER A 268 -9.49 -6.19 5.08
CA SER A 268 -9.73 -5.31 6.23
C SER A 268 -11.22 -5.04 6.48
N LEU A 269 -12.06 -5.22 5.46
CA LEU A 269 -13.50 -4.99 5.54
C LEU A 269 -14.21 -6.17 6.20
N ASN A 270 -15.03 -5.89 7.23
CA ASN A 270 -15.66 -6.94 8.01
C ASN A 270 -16.58 -7.85 7.17
N GLY A 271 -16.21 -9.13 7.12
CA GLY A 271 -16.96 -10.15 6.39
C GLY A 271 -16.64 -10.20 4.90
N VAL A 272 -15.56 -9.53 4.47
CA VAL A 272 -14.98 -9.64 3.14
C VAL A 272 -13.65 -10.39 3.25
N ASN A 273 -13.38 -11.28 2.31
CA ASN A 273 -12.07 -11.88 2.13
C ASN A 273 -11.86 -12.17 0.65
N VAL A 274 -10.70 -11.87 0.11
CA VAL A 274 -10.40 -12.11 -1.31
C VAL A 274 -9.12 -12.93 -1.49
N THR A 275 -9.13 -13.76 -2.52
CA THR A 275 -7.94 -14.42 -3.06
C THR A 275 -7.93 -14.21 -4.58
N GLU A 276 -6.95 -14.78 -5.29
CA GLU A 276 -6.90 -14.77 -6.76
C GLU A 276 -8.19 -15.33 -7.39
N ASP A 277 -8.74 -16.41 -6.83
CA ASP A 277 -9.84 -17.15 -7.43
C ASP A 277 -11.18 -17.02 -6.68
N THR A 278 -11.17 -16.52 -5.45
CA THR A 278 -12.34 -16.55 -4.56
C THR A 278 -12.60 -15.22 -3.87
N ILE A 279 -13.87 -14.84 -3.75
CA ILE A 279 -14.30 -13.78 -2.84
C ILE A 279 -15.29 -14.35 -1.83
N THR A 280 -15.06 -14.13 -0.54
CA THR A 280 -16.03 -14.38 0.51
C THR A 280 -16.68 -13.08 0.92
N PHE A 281 -18.01 -13.03 0.85
CA PHE A 281 -18.80 -11.87 1.23
C PHE A 281 -19.91 -12.26 2.21
N ASN A 282 -19.90 -11.68 3.41
CA ASN A 282 -20.81 -11.98 4.53
C ASN A 282 -20.99 -13.48 4.80
N GLY A 283 -19.89 -14.25 4.70
CA GLY A 283 -19.88 -15.69 4.95
C GLY A 283 -20.30 -16.57 3.77
N THR A 284 -20.59 -15.98 2.59
CA THR A 284 -20.79 -16.72 1.34
C THR A 284 -19.53 -16.62 0.50
N THR A 285 -18.93 -17.76 0.14
CA THR A 285 -17.76 -17.81 -0.74
C THR A 285 -18.22 -18.04 -2.18
N TYR A 286 -17.70 -17.20 -3.07
CA TYR A 286 -17.85 -17.24 -4.51
C TYR A 286 -16.51 -17.67 -5.10
N ASP A 287 -16.54 -18.71 -5.92
CA ASP A 287 -15.35 -19.28 -6.57
C ASP A 287 -15.51 -19.13 -8.08
N SER A 288 -14.53 -18.51 -8.73
CA SER A 288 -14.56 -18.29 -10.18
C SER A 288 -14.52 -19.60 -10.99
N SER A 289 -14.11 -20.71 -10.37
CA SER A 289 -14.13 -22.04 -10.99
C SER A 289 -15.50 -22.72 -10.94
N ASP A 290 -16.44 -22.20 -10.12
CA ASP A 290 -17.80 -22.71 -10.05
C ASP A 290 -18.58 -22.37 -11.33
N SER A 291 -19.23 -23.39 -11.91
CA SER A 291 -20.04 -23.19 -13.11
C SER A 291 -21.18 -22.21 -12.85
N GLY A 292 -21.16 -21.09 -13.56
CA GLY A 292 -22.19 -20.06 -13.46
C GLY A 292 -21.83 -18.90 -12.53
N THR A 293 -20.65 -18.91 -11.91
CA THR A 293 -20.11 -17.77 -11.17
C THR A 293 -19.15 -16.96 -12.05
N THR A 294 -19.32 -15.65 -12.07
CA THR A 294 -18.37 -14.70 -12.67
C THR A 294 -17.90 -13.74 -11.59
N ILE A 295 -16.60 -13.50 -11.52
CA ILE A 295 -15.98 -12.49 -10.67
C ILE A 295 -15.19 -11.55 -11.59
N SER A 296 -15.50 -10.26 -11.53
CA SER A 296 -14.75 -9.18 -12.20
C SER A 296 -14.19 -8.27 -11.14
N ILE A 297 -12.90 -7.95 -11.24
CA ILE A 297 -12.20 -7.01 -10.36
C ILE A 297 -11.45 -6.06 -11.28
N GLU A 298 -11.89 -4.81 -11.31
CA GLU A 298 -11.34 -3.78 -12.17
C GLU A 298 -10.94 -2.57 -11.31
N VAL A 299 -9.86 -1.91 -11.71
CA VAL A 299 -9.48 -0.59 -11.21
C VAL A 299 -9.32 0.31 -12.42
N ASP A 300 -9.99 1.47 -12.40
CA ASP A 300 -10.04 2.41 -13.53
C ASP A 300 -10.49 1.75 -14.86
N GLY A 301 -11.31 0.69 -14.75
CA GLY A 301 -11.82 -0.09 -15.87
C GLY A 301 -10.85 -1.15 -16.42
N GLU A 302 -9.71 -1.37 -15.79
CA GLU A 302 -8.74 -2.39 -16.16
C GLU A 302 -8.76 -3.56 -15.18
N SER A 303 -8.74 -4.81 -15.68
CA SER A 303 -8.74 -5.99 -14.82
C SER A 303 -7.43 -6.14 -14.06
N VAL A 304 -7.51 -6.34 -12.74
CA VAL A 304 -6.32 -6.45 -11.86
C VAL A 304 -6.32 -7.73 -11.03
N GLN A 305 -5.13 -8.13 -10.58
CA GLN A 305 -4.97 -9.16 -9.55
C GLN A 305 -4.90 -8.51 -8.16
N PRO A 306 -5.85 -8.76 -7.24
CA PRO A 306 -5.93 -8.04 -5.97
C PRO A 306 -4.66 -8.09 -5.11
N SER A 307 -3.94 -9.21 -5.14
CA SER A 307 -2.70 -9.38 -4.36
C SER A 307 -1.49 -8.68 -4.96
N GLU A 308 -1.56 -8.29 -6.23
CA GLU A 308 -0.46 -7.64 -6.96
C GLU A 308 -0.71 -6.14 -7.16
N TYR A 309 -1.98 -5.70 -7.09
CA TYR A 309 -2.35 -4.31 -7.32
C TYR A 309 -2.28 -3.48 -6.03
N TYR A 310 -1.42 -2.45 -6.03
CA TYR A 310 -1.33 -1.43 -4.98
C TYR A 310 -2.29 -0.28 -5.28
N LEU A 311 -3.08 0.11 -4.28
CA LEU A 311 -4.02 1.22 -4.41
C LEU A 311 -3.28 2.55 -4.58
N LYS A 312 -3.77 3.35 -5.52
CA LYS A 312 -3.23 4.67 -5.87
C LYS A 312 -4.31 5.74 -5.68
N ASP A 313 -3.86 6.98 -5.59
CA ASP A 313 -4.76 8.10 -5.37
C ASP A 313 -5.68 8.29 -6.57
N GLY A 314 -6.98 8.40 -6.32
CA GLY A 314 -8.01 8.53 -7.34
C GLY A 314 -8.47 7.23 -7.99
N ASP A 315 -7.99 6.06 -7.55
CA ASP A 315 -8.44 4.77 -8.11
C ASP A 315 -9.96 4.58 -7.96
N ASP A 316 -10.63 4.18 -9.04
CA ASP A 316 -12.02 3.72 -9.06
C ASP A 316 -12.06 2.18 -9.07
N VAL A 317 -12.34 1.58 -7.92
CA VAL A 317 -12.37 0.12 -7.77
C VAL A 317 -13.78 -0.41 -8.04
N GLN A 318 -13.92 -1.33 -9.00
CA GLN A 318 -15.18 -1.98 -9.33
C GLN A 318 -15.07 -3.50 -9.20
N ILE A 319 -15.87 -4.08 -8.31
CA ILE A 319 -15.93 -5.53 -8.11
C ILE A 319 -17.35 -6.01 -8.38
N THR A 320 -17.49 -6.90 -9.36
CA THR A 320 -18.78 -7.50 -9.70
C THR A 320 -18.74 -9.01 -9.54
N ILE A 321 -19.65 -9.54 -8.74
CA ILE A 321 -19.84 -10.96 -8.52
C ILE A 321 -21.24 -11.32 -9.02
N GLU A 322 -21.33 -12.20 -10.01
CA GLU A 322 -22.60 -12.67 -10.55
C GLU A 322 -22.70 -14.19 -10.49
N ARG A 323 -23.84 -14.69 -9.99
CA ARG A 323 -24.24 -16.08 -10.19
C ARG A 323 -25.40 -16.17 -11.16
N THR A 324 -25.23 -16.98 -12.18
CA THR A 324 -26.32 -17.42 -13.06
C THR A 324 -27.01 -18.62 -12.42
N GLU A 325 -28.28 -18.47 -12.08
CA GLU A 325 -29.10 -19.62 -11.68
C GLU A 325 -29.25 -20.57 -12.87
N GLY A 326 -28.87 -21.84 -12.66
CA GLY A 326 -29.06 -22.94 -13.63
C GLY A 326 -30.44 -23.56 -13.60
#